data_AF-A0A1V1NRW8-F1
#
_entry.id   AF-A0A1V1NRW8-F1
#
_cell.length_a   1.000
_cell.length_b   1.000
_cell.length_c   1.000
_cell.angle_alpha   90.00
_cell.angle_beta   90.00
_cell.angle_gamma   90.00
#
_symmetry.space_group_name_H-M   'P 1'
#
loop_
_entity.id
_entity.type
_entity.pdbx_description
1 polymer ?
#
loop_
_entity_poly.entity_id
_entity_poly.type
_entity_poly.pdbx_seq_one_letter_code
_entity_poly.pdbx_strand_id
1 'polypeptide(L)'
;MGMKTPWPVALGAVFWSGVIFLLLSVFNIRTLIVRAIPKQLRFAIAGGIGLFITLIGFSNAGFVIANPSTIIGPGPINPITLTFVFGLALTAILVVYHVPGALIIGIAFTTIAAIPIGRLWGDASSINHGIGTLVTWQGLFEFPDFSLIFSLDLIGSLKLAMIPVIFSFLFTDMFDSLSTLVGVAEAGDIKDKSGEPRNVKESLIVDSLATTISGLLGTSSGTCYIESATGIEQGGRTGLTAVVCGILFIPFMFMSPLLSMVPSIATSTALVLVGVFMMKPVADITWDELDNAIPAFLSMIL
;
A
#
# COMPACT_ATOMS: atom_id res chain seq x y z
N MET A 1 -3.14 9.32 -11.72
CA MET A 1 -3.51 10.75 -11.57
C MET A 1 -2.46 11.59 -12.28
N GLY A 2 -2.86 12.66 -12.99
CA GLY A 2 -1.95 13.53 -13.76
C GLY A 2 -2.48 13.91 -15.15
N MET A 3 -3.07 12.95 -15.89
CA MET A 3 -3.52 13.16 -17.28
C MET A 3 -5.04 13.41 -17.46
N LYS A 4 -5.82 13.54 -16.37
CA LYS A 4 -7.30 13.60 -16.40
C LYS A 4 -7.95 12.47 -17.23
N THR A 5 -7.33 11.30 -17.25
CA THR A 5 -7.87 10.13 -17.94
C THR A 5 -9.12 9.60 -17.23
N PRO A 6 -10.18 9.23 -17.96
CA PRO A 6 -11.34 8.57 -17.36
C PRO A 6 -10.92 7.32 -16.58
N TRP A 7 -11.48 7.11 -15.40
CA TRP A 7 -11.18 5.95 -14.54
C TRP A 7 -11.38 4.60 -15.26
N PRO A 8 -12.35 4.39 -16.19
CA PRO A 8 -12.48 3.12 -16.92
C PRO A 8 -11.24 2.80 -17.77
N VAL A 9 -10.63 3.84 -18.35
CA VAL A 9 -9.42 3.71 -19.18
C VAL A 9 -8.21 3.39 -18.32
N ALA A 10 -8.16 3.93 -17.09
CA ALA A 10 -7.12 3.59 -16.12
C ALA A 10 -7.25 2.13 -15.64
N LEU A 11 -8.46 1.64 -15.37
CA LEU A 11 -8.69 0.22 -15.06
C LEU A 11 -8.31 -0.70 -16.21
N GLY A 12 -8.61 -0.31 -17.45
CA GLY A 12 -8.15 -1.03 -18.64
C GLY A 12 -6.62 -1.11 -18.71
N ALA A 13 -5.91 -0.04 -18.33
CA ALA A 13 -4.45 -0.05 -18.28
C ALA A 13 -3.91 -0.98 -17.18
N VAL A 14 -4.57 -1.06 -16.01
CA VAL A 14 -4.22 -2.03 -14.96
C VAL A 14 -4.44 -3.48 -15.44
N PHE A 15 -5.55 -3.74 -16.12
CA PHE A 15 -5.81 -5.06 -16.72
C PHE A 15 -4.72 -5.47 -17.72
N TRP A 16 -4.40 -4.59 -18.68
CA TRP A 16 -3.36 -4.87 -19.67
C TRP A 16 -1.98 -5.00 -19.05
N SER A 17 -1.67 -4.19 -18.02
CA SER A 17 -0.47 -4.37 -17.21
C SER A 17 -0.44 -5.80 -16.65
N GLY A 18 -1.50 -6.24 -15.97
CA GLY A 18 -1.64 -7.59 -15.41
C GLY A 18 -1.46 -8.71 -16.45
N VAL A 19 -2.04 -8.56 -17.65
CA VAL A 19 -1.87 -9.52 -18.74
C VAL A 19 -0.41 -9.59 -19.21
N ILE A 20 0.24 -8.44 -19.42
CA ILE A 20 1.65 -8.40 -19.82
C ILE A 20 2.51 -9.00 -18.69
N PHE A 21 2.19 -8.70 -17.43
CA PHE A 21 2.82 -9.30 -16.26
C PHE A 21 2.73 -10.82 -16.24
N LEU A 22 1.54 -11.35 -16.51
CA LEU A 22 1.30 -12.78 -16.55
C LEU A 22 2.18 -13.43 -17.62
N LEU A 23 2.20 -12.85 -18.82
CA LEU A 23 3.05 -13.31 -19.91
C LEU A 23 4.54 -13.29 -19.51
N LEU A 24 5.05 -12.16 -18.98
CA LEU A 24 6.43 -12.04 -18.52
C LEU A 24 6.78 -13.05 -17.41
N SER A 25 5.82 -13.37 -16.53
CA SER A 25 5.98 -14.36 -15.45
C SER A 25 6.05 -15.78 -16.00
N VAL A 26 5.17 -16.13 -16.95
CA VAL A 26 5.16 -17.44 -17.61
C VAL A 26 6.46 -17.70 -18.37
N PHE A 27 6.96 -16.70 -19.09
CA PHE A 27 8.22 -16.76 -19.83
C PHE A 27 9.49 -16.64 -18.96
N ASN A 28 9.37 -16.65 -17.63
CA ASN A 28 10.48 -16.49 -16.66
C ASN A 28 11.26 -15.17 -16.75
N ILE A 29 10.77 -14.19 -17.51
CA ILE A 29 11.46 -12.91 -17.71
C ILE A 29 11.51 -12.15 -16.38
N ARG A 30 10.42 -12.14 -15.60
CA ARG A 30 10.42 -11.49 -14.27
C ARG A 30 11.46 -12.11 -13.35
N THR A 31 11.53 -13.44 -13.25
CA THR A 31 12.50 -14.12 -12.38
C THR A 31 13.95 -13.75 -12.75
N LEU A 32 14.24 -13.60 -14.04
CA LEU A 32 15.55 -13.14 -14.52
C LEU A 32 15.81 -11.68 -14.11
N ILE A 33 14.81 -10.80 -14.25
CA ILE A 33 14.88 -9.41 -13.80
C ILE A 33 15.17 -9.36 -12.29
N VAL A 34 14.45 -10.13 -11.46
CA VAL A 34 14.71 -10.18 -10.01
C VAL A 34 16.15 -10.54 -9.74
N ARG A 35 16.61 -11.65 -10.32
CA ARG A 35 17.97 -12.18 -10.11
C ARG A 35 19.06 -11.25 -10.60
N ALA A 36 18.77 -10.42 -11.60
CA ALA A 36 19.70 -9.41 -12.10
C ALA A 36 19.82 -8.21 -11.14
N ILE A 37 18.81 -7.94 -10.31
CA ILE A 37 18.86 -6.84 -9.33
C ILE A 37 19.66 -7.30 -8.10
N PRO A 38 20.75 -6.59 -7.74
CA PRO A 38 21.51 -6.83 -6.52
C PRO A 38 20.65 -6.80 -5.26
N LYS A 39 20.93 -7.66 -4.28
CA LYS A 39 20.18 -7.72 -3.01
C LYS A 39 20.09 -6.36 -2.30
N GLN A 40 21.19 -5.63 -2.30
CA GLN A 40 21.31 -4.27 -1.74
C GLN A 40 20.27 -3.30 -2.31
N LEU A 41 20.05 -3.35 -3.63
CA LEU A 41 19.04 -2.54 -4.31
C LEU A 41 17.61 -2.98 -3.96
N ARG A 42 17.37 -4.28 -3.76
CA ARG A 42 16.03 -4.77 -3.38
C ARG A 42 15.64 -4.29 -1.98
N PHE A 43 16.58 -4.28 -1.04
CA PHE A 43 16.37 -3.73 0.30
C PHE A 43 16.10 -2.23 0.25
N ALA A 44 16.84 -1.48 -0.58
CA ALA A 44 16.60 -0.06 -0.81
C ALA A 44 15.22 0.21 -1.40
N ILE A 45 14.78 -0.54 -2.41
CA ILE A 45 13.44 -0.37 -3.02
C ILE A 45 12.34 -0.58 -1.97
N ALA A 46 12.45 -1.61 -1.12
CA ALA A 46 11.49 -1.84 -0.04
C ALA A 46 11.44 -0.64 0.94
N GLY A 47 12.60 -0.11 1.33
CA GLY A 47 12.69 1.08 2.17
C GLY A 47 12.11 2.33 1.51
N GLY A 48 12.40 2.56 0.22
CA GLY A 48 11.87 3.67 -0.56
C GLY A 48 10.34 3.68 -0.64
N ILE A 49 9.72 2.52 -0.88
CA ILE A 49 8.25 2.38 -0.85
C ILE A 49 7.71 2.67 0.57
N GLY A 50 8.39 2.20 1.61
CA GLY A 50 8.05 2.52 3.00
C GLY A 50 8.06 4.02 3.29
N LEU A 51 9.08 4.74 2.82
CA LEU A 51 9.17 6.20 2.93
C LEU A 51 8.07 6.90 2.12
N PHE A 52 7.75 6.40 0.94
CA PHE A 52 6.69 6.94 0.09
C PHE A 52 5.30 6.79 0.74
N ILE A 53 4.97 5.60 1.25
CA ILE A 53 3.70 5.35 1.96
C ILE A 53 3.61 6.16 3.25
N THR A 54 4.73 6.34 3.96
CA THR A 54 4.82 7.22 5.13
C THR A 54 4.49 8.66 4.76
N LEU A 55 5.05 9.16 3.66
CA LEU A 55 4.77 10.50 3.16
C LEU A 55 3.29 10.65 2.77
N ILE A 56 2.69 9.64 2.14
CA ILE A 56 1.24 9.60 1.86
C ILE A 56 0.44 9.69 3.17
N GLY A 57 0.83 8.94 4.21
CA GLY A 57 0.19 9.01 5.53
C GLY A 57 0.25 10.42 6.13
N PHE A 58 1.44 11.04 6.14
CA PHE A 58 1.57 12.42 6.63
C PHE A 58 0.80 13.45 5.79
N SER A 59 0.76 13.26 4.47
CA SER A 59 0.01 14.13 3.55
C SER A 59 -1.50 13.99 3.74
N ASN A 60 -2.01 12.77 3.88
CA ASN A 60 -3.43 12.49 4.10
C ASN A 60 -3.93 13.02 5.44
N ALA A 61 -3.06 13.03 6.46
CA ALA A 61 -3.34 13.64 7.75
C ALA A 61 -3.25 15.18 7.75
N GLY A 62 -2.78 15.79 6.66
CA GLY A 62 -2.50 17.22 6.58
C GLY A 62 -1.34 17.67 7.48
N PHE A 63 -0.53 16.73 7.98
CA PHE A 63 0.65 17.02 8.79
C PHE A 63 1.83 17.48 7.94
N VAL A 64 1.90 16.98 6.71
CA VAL A 64 2.82 17.40 5.65
C VAL A 64 1.99 17.95 4.49
N ILE A 65 2.41 19.09 3.93
CA ILE A 65 1.77 19.70 2.77
C ILE A 65 2.81 20.01 1.68
N ALA A 66 2.35 20.08 0.43
CA ALA A 66 3.21 20.52 -0.67
C ALA A 66 3.61 21.98 -0.47
N ASN A 67 4.92 22.27 -0.53
CA ASN A 67 5.46 23.62 -0.44
C ASN A 67 6.28 23.95 -1.70
N PRO A 68 5.94 25.01 -2.45
CA PRO A 68 6.67 25.39 -3.66
C PRO A 68 8.18 25.63 -3.45
N SER A 69 8.60 26.00 -2.23
CA SER A 69 9.99 26.32 -1.92
C SER A 69 10.82 25.12 -1.45
N THR A 70 10.20 24.11 -0.84
CA THR A 70 10.91 22.99 -0.19
C THR A 70 10.42 21.62 -0.63
N ILE A 71 9.50 21.55 -1.60
CA ILE A 71 8.73 20.37 -2.03
C ILE A 71 7.74 19.91 -0.94
N ILE A 72 8.23 19.79 0.30
CA ILE A 72 7.52 19.33 1.50
C ILE A 72 7.60 20.43 2.56
N GLY A 73 6.47 20.79 3.16
CA GLY A 73 6.38 21.76 4.26
C GLY A 73 5.50 21.27 5.41
N PRO A 74 5.62 21.90 6.60
CA PRO A 74 4.78 21.56 7.73
C PRO A 74 3.34 22.00 7.49
N GLY A 75 2.39 21.12 7.80
CA GLY A 75 0.98 21.45 7.85
C GLY A 75 0.60 22.29 9.07
N PRO A 76 -0.60 22.91 9.08
CA PRO A 76 -1.07 23.70 10.20
C PRO A 76 -1.36 22.84 11.43
N ILE A 77 -0.97 23.30 12.62
CA ILE A 77 -1.28 22.61 13.88
C ILE A 77 -2.73 22.91 14.28
N ASN A 78 -3.63 22.02 13.87
CA ASN A 78 -5.07 22.10 14.09
C ASN A 78 -5.56 20.86 14.87
N PRO A 79 -6.82 20.83 15.33
CA PRO A 79 -7.40 19.64 15.98
C PRO A 79 -7.24 18.36 15.16
N ILE A 80 -7.26 18.46 13.83
CA ILE A 80 -7.05 17.35 12.88
C ILE A 80 -5.64 16.75 13.03
N THR A 81 -4.61 17.57 12.85
CA THR A 81 -3.21 17.12 12.94
C THR A 81 -2.83 16.71 14.36
N LEU A 82 -3.44 17.30 15.39
CA LEU A 82 -3.24 16.88 16.77
C LEU A 82 -3.83 15.48 17.01
N THR A 83 -5.06 15.23 16.55
CA THR A 83 -5.67 13.88 16.64
C THR A 83 -4.85 12.85 15.89
N PHE A 84 -4.29 13.21 14.72
CA PHE A 84 -3.32 12.36 14.01
C PHE A 84 -2.09 12.04 14.88
N VAL A 85 -1.45 13.06 15.46
CA VAL A 85 -0.24 12.88 16.27
C VAL A 85 -0.52 12.02 17.52
N PHE A 86 -1.63 12.26 18.22
CA PHE A 86 -2.03 11.43 19.35
C PHE A 86 -2.36 9.99 18.93
N GLY A 87 -3.06 9.81 17.81
CA GLY A 87 -3.34 8.51 17.23
C GLY A 87 -2.06 7.76 16.87
N LEU A 88 -1.13 8.42 16.18
CA LEU A 88 0.17 7.87 15.81
C LEU A 88 0.99 7.48 17.05
N ALA A 89 1.05 8.35 18.06
CA ALA A 89 1.76 8.09 19.29
C ALA A 89 1.18 6.88 20.04
N LEU A 90 -0.15 6.78 20.15
CA LEU A 90 -0.79 5.62 20.75
C LEU A 90 -0.49 4.33 19.98
N THR A 91 -0.65 4.35 18.66
CA THR A 91 -0.37 3.18 17.81
C THR A 91 1.09 2.75 17.96
N ALA A 92 2.03 3.69 17.94
CA ALA A 92 3.45 3.41 18.14
C ALA A 92 3.73 2.79 19.53
N ILE A 93 3.12 3.32 20.59
CA ILE A 93 3.21 2.75 21.94
C ILE A 93 2.70 1.30 21.94
N LEU A 94 1.52 1.04 21.37
CA LEU A 94 0.94 -0.31 21.31
C LEU A 94 1.82 -1.29 20.51
N VAL A 95 2.43 -0.83 19.41
CA VAL A 95 3.38 -1.60 18.61
C VAL A 95 4.63 -1.94 19.44
N VAL A 96 5.20 -0.96 20.15
CA VAL A 96 6.38 -1.18 21.02
C VAL A 96 6.09 -2.19 22.14
N TYR A 97 4.88 -2.16 22.71
CA TYR A 97 4.44 -3.13 23.71
C TYR A 97 3.95 -4.46 23.12
N HIS A 98 4.10 -4.68 21.81
CA HIS A 98 3.74 -5.93 21.11
C HIS A 98 2.27 -6.34 21.35
N VAL A 99 1.36 -5.36 21.42
CA VAL A 99 -0.07 -5.62 21.62
C VAL A 99 -0.66 -6.21 20.33
N PRO A 100 -1.33 -7.38 20.38
CA PRO A 100 -1.95 -7.96 19.20
C PRO A 100 -3.04 -7.04 18.65
N GLY A 101 -2.97 -6.72 17.37
CA GLY A 101 -3.91 -5.78 16.73
C GLY A 101 -3.62 -4.31 17.01
N ALA A 102 -2.39 -3.94 17.40
CA ALA A 102 -1.97 -2.56 17.66
C ALA A 102 -2.42 -1.55 16.58
N LEU A 103 -2.25 -1.90 15.29
CA LEU A 103 -2.69 -1.05 14.18
C LEU A 103 -4.21 -0.84 14.16
N ILE A 104 -4.99 -1.91 14.40
CA ILE A 104 -6.47 -1.86 14.42
C ILE A 104 -6.95 -1.02 15.59
N ILE A 105 -6.37 -1.21 16.78
CA ILE A 105 -6.69 -0.43 17.98
C ILE A 105 -6.35 1.04 17.74
N GLY A 106 -5.22 1.33 17.10
CA GLY A 106 -4.80 2.66 16.70
C GLY A 106 -5.81 3.36 15.78
N ILE A 107 -6.25 2.65 14.72
CA ILE A 107 -7.28 3.15 13.81
C ILE A 107 -8.60 3.40 14.55
N ALA A 108 -9.04 2.46 15.38
CA ALA A 108 -10.29 2.58 16.13
C ALA A 108 -10.26 3.77 17.11
N PHE A 109 -9.18 3.92 17.88
CA PHE A 109 -8.99 5.05 18.78
C PHE A 109 -8.98 6.38 18.04
N THR A 110 -8.20 6.48 16.96
CA THR A 110 -8.08 7.71 16.17
C THR A 110 -9.41 8.08 15.51
N THR A 111 -10.18 7.08 15.07
CA THR A 111 -11.54 7.27 14.54
C THR A 111 -12.48 7.83 15.61
N ILE A 112 -12.48 7.26 16.82
CA ILE A 112 -13.29 7.76 17.94
C ILE A 112 -12.88 9.19 18.32
N ALA A 113 -11.58 9.44 18.41
CA ALA A 113 -11.04 10.77 18.71
C ALA A 113 -11.33 11.81 17.61
N ALA A 114 -11.59 11.36 16.37
CA ALA A 114 -11.97 12.22 15.25
C ALA A 114 -13.47 12.57 15.20
N ILE A 115 -14.34 11.87 15.95
CA ILE A 115 -15.80 12.13 15.98
C ILE A 115 -16.16 13.59 16.31
N PRO A 116 -15.51 14.28 17.28
CA PRO A 116 -15.82 15.67 17.60
C PRO A 116 -15.43 16.66 16.49
N ILE A 117 -14.54 16.27 15.58
CA ILE A 117 -13.99 17.17 14.55
C ILE A 117 -15.02 17.33 13.42
N GLY A 118 -15.39 18.59 13.13
CA GLY A 118 -16.44 18.92 12.19
C GLY A 118 -17.86 18.99 12.77
N ARG A 119 -18.04 18.59 14.04
CA ARG A 119 -19.30 18.77 14.80
C ARG A 119 -19.14 19.79 15.92
N LEU A 120 -18.04 19.68 16.67
CA LEU A 120 -17.72 20.51 17.83
C LEU A 120 -16.44 21.33 17.61
N TRP A 121 -15.49 20.81 16.83
CA TRP A 121 -14.19 21.47 16.58
C TRP A 121 -13.88 21.60 15.10
N GLY A 122 -13.73 22.85 14.65
CA GLY A 122 -13.24 23.20 13.32
C GLY A 122 -14.13 22.75 12.17
N ASP A 123 -13.73 23.16 10.97
CA ASP A 123 -14.29 22.68 9.71
C ASP A 123 -13.29 21.68 9.09
N ALA A 124 -13.73 20.44 8.84
CA ALA A 124 -12.89 19.40 8.22
C ALA A 124 -13.07 19.31 6.69
N SER A 125 -13.81 20.25 6.10
CA SER A 125 -14.12 20.27 4.66
C SER A 125 -12.88 20.25 3.76
N SER A 126 -11.74 20.78 4.23
CA SER A 126 -10.48 20.82 3.47
C SER A 126 -9.82 19.46 3.29
N ILE A 127 -10.09 18.50 4.19
CA ILE A 127 -9.46 17.17 4.20
C ILE A 127 -10.48 16.09 3.82
N ASN A 128 -11.78 16.33 4.06
CA ASN A 128 -12.83 15.37 3.75
C ASN A 128 -13.69 15.73 2.53
N HIS A 129 -13.04 16.07 1.41
CA HIS A 129 -13.70 16.29 0.10
C HIS A 129 -14.92 17.23 0.14
N GLY A 130 -14.86 18.30 0.96
CA GLY A 130 -15.95 19.28 1.10
C GLY A 130 -17.03 18.94 2.13
N ILE A 131 -16.86 17.85 2.89
CA ILE A 131 -17.74 17.49 4.01
C ILE A 131 -17.13 18.00 5.31
N GLY A 132 -17.88 18.82 6.06
CA GLY A 132 -17.40 19.43 7.30
C GLY A 132 -17.06 18.42 8.40
N THR A 133 -17.68 17.24 8.40
CA THR A 133 -17.47 16.16 9.39
C THR A 133 -16.52 15.10 8.87
N LEU A 134 -15.50 14.73 9.66
CA LEU A 134 -14.56 13.65 9.32
C LEU A 134 -15.16 12.24 9.47
N VAL A 135 -16.09 12.09 10.41
CA VAL A 135 -16.74 10.80 10.69
C VAL A 135 -18.23 10.92 10.43
N THR A 136 -18.68 10.24 9.38
CA THR A 136 -20.09 10.19 9.00
C THR A 136 -20.59 8.76 9.12
N TRP A 137 -21.57 8.53 9.97
CA TRP A 137 -22.18 7.21 10.09
C TRP A 137 -23.24 7.06 9.01
N GLN A 138 -23.00 6.15 8.07
CA GLN A 138 -23.87 5.92 6.90
C GLN A 138 -24.70 4.63 7.04
N GLY A 139 -24.53 3.87 8.13
CA GLY A 139 -25.20 2.61 8.41
C GLY A 139 -24.23 1.53 8.87
N LEU A 140 -24.71 0.29 9.00
CA LEU A 140 -23.87 -0.88 9.30
C LEU A 140 -23.76 -1.85 8.12
N PHE A 141 -24.77 -1.88 7.26
CA PHE A 141 -24.89 -2.86 6.19
C PHE A 141 -25.42 -2.19 4.93
N GLU A 142 -24.74 -2.39 3.83
CA GLU A 142 -25.17 -1.98 2.50
C GLU A 142 -24.85 -3.10 1.50
N PHE A 143 -25.68 -3.25 0.47
CA PHE A 143 -25.36 -4.19 -0.60
C PHE A 143 -24.15 -3.66 -1.39
N PRO A 144 -23.11 -4.48 -1.61
CA PRO A 144 -21.93 -4.04 -2.34
C PRO A 144 -22.30 -3.61 -3.76
N ASP A 145 -21.73 -2.48 -4.20
CA ASP A 145 -21.89 -2.01 -5.56
C ASP A 145 -21.00 -2.78 -6.51
N PHE A 146 -21.63 -3.50 -7.43
CA PHE A 146 -20.96 -4.27 -8.48
C PHE A 146 -20.94 -3.54 -9.82
N SER A 147 -21.34 -2.26 -9.87
CA SER A 147 -21.34 -1.44 -11.09
C SER A 147 -19.96 -1.33 -11.74
N LEU A 148 -18.89 -1.49 -10.98
CA LEU A 148 -17.51 -1.42 -11.43
C LEU A 148 -17.03 -2.71 -12.13
N ILE A 149 -17.71 -3.84 -11.91
CA ILE A 149 -17.33 -5.11 -12.53
C ILE A 149 -17.51 -5.00 -14.05
N PHE A 150 -16.45 -5.32 -14.80
CA PHE A 150 -16.38 -5.19 -16.26
C PHE A 150 -16.60 -3.77 -16.81
N SER A 151 -16.59 -2.73 -15.97
CA SER A 151 -16.71 -1.34 -16.42
C SER A 151 -15.40 -0.74 -16.94
N LEU A 152 -14.39 -1.57 -17.20
CA LEU A 152 -13.10 -1.16 -17.72
C LEU A 152 -13.13 -0.98 -19.25
N ASP A 153 -12.41 0.03 -19.75
CA ASP A 153 -12.33 0.30 -21.19
C ASP A 153 -11.08 -0.37 -21.77
N LEU A 154 -11.24 -1.59 -22.32
CA LEU A 154 -10.16 -2.36 -22.96
C LEU A 154 -9.64 -1.71 -24.25
N ILE A 155 -10.52 -1.08 -25.01
CA ILE A 155 -10.20 -0.55 -26.34
C ILE A 155 -9.56 0.83 -26.21
N GLY A 156 -10.12 1.68 -25.34
CA GLY A 156 -9.56 2.99 -25.03
C GLY A 156 -8.23 2.92 -24.31
N SER A 157 -7.99 1.88 -23.51
CA SER A 157 -6.71 1.66 -22.82
C SER A 157 -5.58 1.17 -23.74
N LEU A 158 -5.87 0.58 -24.91
CA LEU A 158 -4.86 0.19 -25.91
C LEU A 158 -4.42 1.31 -26.85
N LYS A 159 -4.97 2.52 -26.70
CA LYS A 159 -4.54 3.66 -27.51
C LYS A 159 -3.05 3.95 -27.26
N LEU A 160 -2.33 4.36 -28.31
CA LEU A 160 -0.90 4.74 -28.23
C LEU A 160 -0.60 5.72 -27.10
N ALA A 161 -1.54 6.62 -26.77
CA ALA A 161 -1.41 7.58 -25.68
C ALA A 161 -1.36 6.95 -24.28
N MET A 162 -1.84 5.72 -24.12
CA MET A 162 -1.89 4.99 -22.84
C MET A 162 -0.72 4.02 -22.67
N ILE A 163 0.08 3.76 -23.71
CA ILE A 163 1.25 2.87 -23.63
C ILE A 163 2.23 3.32 -22.52
N PRO A 164 2.58 4.62 -22.37
CA PRO A 164 3.45 5.05 -21.28
C PRO A 164 2.84 4.79 -19.89
N VAL A 165 1.51 4.88 -19.77
CA VAL A 165 0.79 4.64 -18.51
C VAL A 165 0.79 3.15 -18.17
N ILE A 166 0.49 2.29 -19.15
CA ILE A 166 0.56 0.84 -18.99
C ILE A 166 1.99 0.45 -18.59
N PHE A 167 2.99 1.00 -19.27
CA PHE A 167 4.40 0.74 -18.95
C PHE A 167 4.76 1.23 -17.55
N SER A 168 4.34 2.42 -17.15
CA SER A 168 4.59 2.94 -15.80
C SER A 168 3.94 2.06 -14.73
N PHE A 169 2.68 1.65 -14.90
CA PHE A 169 2.03 0.72 -13.98
C PHE A 169 2.75 -0.62 -13.95
N LEU A 170 3.16 -1.13 -15.11
CA LEU A 170 3.87 -2.39 -15.21
C LEU A 170 5.18 -2.37 -14.43
N PHE A 171 5.99 -1.32 -14.55
CA PHE A 171 7.24 -1.27 -13.79
C PHE A 171 7.00 -1.00 -12.30
N THR A 172 6.05 -0.12 -11.97
CA THR A 172 5.75 0.21 -10.56
C THR A 172 5.25 -1.01 -9.80
N ASP A 173 4.26 -1.71 -10.34
CA ASP A 173 3.71 -2.94 -9.76
C ASP A 173 4.76 -4.05 -9.69
N MET A 174 5.75 -4.04 -10.61
CA MET A 174 6.76 -5.08 -10.66
C MET A 174 7.70 -4.89 -9.49
N PHE A 175 8.17 -3.67 -9.27
CA PHE A 175 9.05 -3.36 -8.16
C PHE A 175 8.32 -3.46 -6.81
N ASP A 176 7.04 -3.08 -6.75
CA ASP A 176 6.22 -3.23 -5.56
C ASP A 176 6.08 -4.71 -5.17
N SER A 177 5.54 -5.56 -6.06
CA SER A 177 5.38 -6.99 -5.78
C SER A 177 6.70 -7.69 -5.49
N LEU A 178 7.81 -7.27 -6.13
CA LEU A 178 9.13 -7.84 -5.87
C LEU A 178 9.69 -7.43 -4.51
N SER A 179 9.66 -6.15 -4.20
CA SER A 179 10.20 -5.63 -2.93
C SER A 179 9.40 -6.14 -1.74
N THR A 180 8.07 -6.21 -1.88
CA THR A 180 7.19 -6.72 -0.83
C THR A 180 7.32 -8.22 -0.67
N LEU A 181 7.48 -8.99 -1.75
CA LEU A 181 7.79 -10.42 -1.69
C LEU A 181 9.14 -10.68 -0.98
N VAL A 182 10.17 -9.89 -1.30
CA VAL A 182 11.48 -9.99 -0.63
C VAL A 182 11.36 -9.61 0.84
N GLY A 183 10.66 -8.51 1.16
CA GLY A 183 10.46 -8.06 2.54
C GLY A 183 9.70 -9.07 3.40
N VAL A 184 8.62 -9.66 2.87
CA VAL A 184 7.85 -10.71 3.56
C VAL A 184 8.66 -11.99 3.70
N ALA A 185 9.42 -12.39 2.68
CA ALA A 185 10.29 -13.56 2.75
C ALA A 185 11.43 -13.39 3.77
N GLU A 186 11.98 -12.19 3.87
CA GLU A 186 13.01 -11.84 4.86
C GLU A 186 12.43 -11.86 6.28
N ALA A 187 11.29 -11.20 6.49
CA ALA A 187 10.62 -11.16 7.79
C ALA A 187 10.13 -12.55 8.26
N GLY A 188 9.72 -13.41 7.33
CA GLY A 188 9.20 -14.74 7.62
C GLY A 188 10.22 -15.88 7.59
N ASP A 189 11.49 -15.59 7.32
CA ASP A 189 12.55 -16.58 7.04
C ASP A 189 12.14 -17.63 5.98
N ILE A 190 11.45 -17.17 4.92
CA ILE A 190 10.93 -17.99 3.82
C ILE A 190 11.91 -17.92 2.63
N LYS A 191 13.17 -18.22 2.92
CA LYS A 191 14.27 -18.17 1.95
C LYS A 191 14.70 -19.57 1.52
N ASP A 192 15.25 -19.66 0.32
CA ASP A 192 15.91 -20.85 -0.20
C ASP A 192 17.38 -20.91 0.25
N LYS A 193 18.09 -21.98 -0.16
CA LYS A 193 19.50 -22.20 0.22
C LYS A 193 20.47 -21.13 -0.31
N SER A 194 20.06 -20.33 -1.30
CA SER A 194 20.83 -19.22 -1.84
C SER A 194 20.50 -17.87 -1.19
N GLY A 195 19.63 -17.89 -0.17
CA GLY A 195 19.13 -16.69 0.49
C GLY A 195 18.25 -15.85 -0.43
N GLU A 196 17.60 -16.48 -1.40
CA GLU A 196 16.57 -15.88 -2.26
C GLU A 196 15.18 -16.32 -1.78
N PRO A 197 14.12 -15.53 -1.99
CA PRO A 197 12.77 -15.94 -1.61
C PRO A 197 12.37 -17.27 -2.27
N ARG A 198 11.70 -18.16 -1.53
CA ARG A 198 11.27 -19.45 -2.08
C ARG A 198 10.16 -19.26 -3.12
N ASN A 199 10.16 -20.08 -4.19
CA ASN A 199 9.07 -20.12 -5.17
C ASN A 199 8.76 -18.75 -5.83
N VAL A 200 9.80 -17.96 -6.17
CA VAL A 200 9.64 -16.64 -6.79
C VAL A 200 8.74 -16.69 -8.02
N LYS A 201 8.97 -17.65 -8.93
CA LYS A 201 8.20 -17.75 -10.17
C LYS A 201 6.71 -17.95 -9.89
N GLU A 202 6.38 -18.92 -9.06
CA GLU A 202 4.99 -19.26 -8.73
C GLU A 202 4.29 -18.08 -8.03
N SER A 203 5.00 -17.42 -7.12
CA SER A 203 4.49 -16.24 -6.41
C SER A 203 4.19 -15.08 -7.38
N LEU A 204 5.08 -14.82 -8.34
CA LEU A 204 4.89 -13.78 -9.36
C LEU A 204 3.77 -14.11 -10.35
N ILE A 205 3.53 -15.39 -10.64
CA ILE A 205 2.37 -15.81 -11.44
C ILE A 205 1.08 -15.52 -10.68
N VAL A 206 0.99 -15.90 -9.40
CA VAL A 206 -0.20 -15.66 -8.56
C VAL A 206 -0.49 -14.16 -8.42
N ASP A 207 0.54 -13.36 -8.18
CA ASP A 207 0.50 -11.89 -8.18
C ASP A 207 -0.07 -11.33 -9.48
N SER A 208 0.47 -11.71 -10.64
CA SER A 208 -0.03 -11.25 -11.93
C SER A 208 -1.48 -11.66 -12.23
N LEU A 209 -1.88 -12.85 -11.79
CA LEU A 209 -3.27 -13.32 -11.89
C LEU A 209 -4.18 -12.49 -11.00
N ALA A 210 -3.77 -12.21 -9.76
CA ALA A 210 -4.51 -11.38 -8.83
C ALA A 210 -4.70 -9.96 -9.40
N THR A 211 -3.65 -9.35 -9.95
CA THR A 211 -3.73 -8.04 -10.63
C THR A 211 -4.66 -8.06 -11.84
N THR A 212 -4.58 -9.08 -12.68
CA THR A 212 -5.43 -9.21 -13.88
C THR A 212 -6.91 -9.33 -13.49
N ILE A 213 -7.22 -10.20 -12.51
CA ILE A 213 -8.58 -10.39 -12.00
C ILE A 213 -9.08 -9.11 -11.32
N SER A 214 -8.21 -8.42 -10.57
CA SER A 214 -8.53 -7.16 -9.90
C SER A 214 -8.96 -6.09 -10.90
N GLY A 215 -8.25 -5.95 -12.03
CA GLY A 215 -8.65 -5.06 -13.12
C GLY A 215 -10.03 -5.39 -13.68
N LEU A 216 -10.34 -6.69 -13.90
CA LEU A 216 -11.67 -7.15 -14.37
C LEU A 216 -12.81 -6.84 -13.40
N LEU A 217 -12.54 -7.00 -12.10
CA LEU A 217 -13.49 -6.71 -11.03
C LEU A 217 -13.62 -5.20 -10.73
N GLY A 218 -12.82 -4.36 -11.39
CA GLY A 218 -12.87 -2.90 -11.23
C GLY A 218 -12.19 -2.39 -9.96
N THR A 219 -11.23 -3.14 -9.41
CA THR A 219 -10.45 -2.75 -8.24
C THR A 219 -8.97 -2.46 -8.59
N SER A 220 -8.22 -1.93 -7.63
CA SER A 220 -6.77 -1.66 -7.77
C SER A 220 -5.95 -2.94 -7.90
N SER A 221 -4.69 -2.84 -8.32
CA SER A 221 -3.78 -3.99 -8.43
C SER A 221 -3.76 -4.82 -7.13
N GLY A 222 -3.82 -6.14 -7.27
CA GLY A 222 -3.82 -7.07 -6.16
C GLY A 222 -2.42 -7.59 -5.92
N THR A 223 -1.72 -7.03 -4.93
CA THR A 223 -0.33 -7.41 -4.58
C THR A 223 -0.22 -8.01 -3.18
N CYS A 224 0.95 -8.57 -2.87
CA CYS A 224 1.30 -8.99 -1.52
C CYS A 224 1.51 -7.78 -0.61
N TYR A 225 1.16 -7.93 0.67
CA TYR A 225 1.24 -6.86 1.67
C TYR A 225 2.37 -7.13 2.66
N ILE A 226 3.21 -6.13 2.95
CA ILE A 226 4.31 -6.25 3.92
C ILE A 226 3.79 -6.50 5.33
N GLU A 227 2.58 -6.01 5.63
CA GLU A 227 1.87 -6.21 6.89
C GLU A 227 1.64 -7.69 7.20
N SER A 228 1.65 -8.55 6.18
CA SER A 228 1.63 -10.00 6.33
C SER A 228 2.78 -10.53 7.17
N ALA A 229 3.91 -9.79 7.27
CA ALA A 229 5.01 -10.09 8.18
C ALA A 229 4.53 -10.22 9.64
N THR A 230 3.62 -9.35 10.10
CA THR A 230 3.06 -9.43 11.45
C THR A 230 2.22 -10.69 11.64
N GLY A 231 1.50 -11.12 10.59
CA GLY A 231 0.77 -12.39 10.58
C GLY A 231 1.71 -13.60 10.65
N ILE A 232 2.88 -13.52 9.98
CA ILE A 232 3.91 -14.56 10.04
C ILE A 232 4.56 -14.64 11.42
N GLU A 233 4.85 -13.49 12.04
CA GLU A 233 5.37 -13.40 13.42
C GLU A 233 4.38 -14.00 14.44
N GLN A 234 3.08 -13.88 14.20
CA GLN A 234 2.03 -14.53 14.99
C GLN A 234 1.82 -16.02 14.68
N GLY A 235 2.61 -16.60 13.77
CA GLY A 235 2.61 -18.04 13.44
C GLY A 235 1.93 -18.42 12.12
N GLY A 236 1.44 -17.45 11.34
CA GLY A 236 0.86 -17.66 10.01
C GLY A 236 1.92 -18.05 8.97
N ARG A 237 2.18 -19.35 8.80
CA ARG A 237 3.26 -19.85 7.91
C ARG A 237 2.77 -20.66 6.70
N THR A 238 1.46 -20.68 6.44
CA THR A 238 0.88 -21.50 5.36
C THR A 238 -0.01 -20.68 4.45
N GLY A 239 -0.15 -21.11 3.19
CA GLY A 239 -1.11 -20.50 2.26
C GLY A 239 -2.55 -20.56 2.75
N LEU A 240 -2.89 -21.50 3.64
CA LEU A 240 -4.21 -21.57 4.27
C LEU A 240 -4.51 -20.30 5.09
N THR A 241 -3.49 -19.69 5.71
CA THR A 241 -3.65 -18.42 6.43
C THR A 241 -4.12 -17.32 5.47
N ALA A 242 -3.52 -17.21 4.28
CA ALA A 242 -3.93 -16.23 3.27
C ALA A 242 -5.35 -16.49 2.75
N VAL A 243 -5.70 -17.75 2.51
CA VAL A 243 -7.05 -18.14 2.06
C VAL A 243 -8.11 -17.83 3.12
N VAL A 244 -7.85 -18.17 4.38
CA VAL A 244 -8.77 -17.89 5.49
C VAL A 244 -8.92 -16.39 5.68
N CYS A 245 -7.83 -15.61 5.64
CA CYS A 245 -7.91 -14.16 5.68
C CYS A 245 -8.77 -13.62 4.53
N GLY A 246 -8.55 -14.06 3.29
CA GLY A 246 -9.35 -13.63 2.13
C GLY A 246 -10.85 -13.93 2.29
N ILE A 247 -11.21 -15.12 2.78
CA ILE A 247 -12.62 -15.49 3.05
C ILE A 247 -13.21 -14.60 4.16
N LEU A 248 -12.46 -14.31 5.21
CA LEU A 248 -12.89 -13.44 6.30
C LEU A 248 -13.08 -11.99 5.87
N PHE A 249 -12.49 -11.56 4.75
CA PHE A 249 -12.72 -10.23 4.15
C PHE A 249 -14.01 -10.14 3.32
N ILE A 250 -14.60 -11.26 2.86
CA ILE A 250 -15.85 -11.23 2.06
C ILE A 250 -17.01 -10.56 2.81
N PRO A 251 -17.30 -10.86 4.09
CA PRO A 251 -18.35 -10.18 4.84
C PRO A 251 -18.16 -8.65 4.92
N PHE A 252 -16.92 -8.16 4.90
CA PHE A 252 -16.63 -6.73 4.99
C PHE A 252 -17.10 -5.95 3.75
N MET A 253 -17.33 -6.61 2.61
CA MET A 253 -17.96 -5.98 1.45
C MET A 253 -19.36 -5.44 1.77
N PHE A 254 -20.10 -6.11 2.64
CA PHE A 254 -21.41 -5.66 3.08
C PHE A 254 -21.33 -4.62 4.21
N MET A 255 -20.19 -4.54 4.88
CA MET A 255 -19.90 -3.58 5.94
C MET A 255 -19.24 -2.31 5.39
N SER A 256 -19.38 -2.02 4.08
CA SER A 256 -18.82 -0.82 3.47
C SER A 256 -19.21 0.48 4.17
N PRO A 257 -20.45 0.70 4.70
CA PRO A 257 -20.78 1.94 5.39
C PRO A 257 -20.04 2.08 6.72
N LEU A 258 -19.71 0.96 7.36
CA LEU A 258 -18.89 0.94 8.58
C LEU A 258 -17.43 1.29 8.26
N LEU A 259 -16.90 0.81 7.14
CA LEU A 259 -15.54 1.12 6.71
C LEU A 259 -15.41 2.59 6.26
N SER A 260 -16.42 3.14 5.58
CA SER A 260 -16.49 4.55 5.18
C SER A 260 -16.55 5.53 6.36
N MET A 261 -16.86 5.06 7.57
CA MET A 261 -16.82 5.86 8.79
C MET A 261 -15.38 6.19 9.22
N VAL A 262 -14.40 5.36 8.83
CA VAL A 262 -12.99 5.54 9.23
C VAL A 262 -12.37 6.70 8.44
N PRO A 263 -11.96 7.79 9.08
CA PRO A 263 -11.39 8.93 8.40
C PRO A 263 -9.99 8.61 7.87
N SER A 264 -9.57 9.31 6.81
CA SER A 264 -8.21 9.19 6.24
C SER A 264 -7.11 9.44 7.26
N ILE A 265 -7.34 10.31 8.25
CA ILE A 265 -6.39 10.57 9.34
C ILE A 265 -6.13 9.31 10.18
N ALA A 266 -7.16 8.50 10.42
CA ALA A 266 -7.02 7.29 11.21
C ALA A 266 -6.21 6.22 10.47
N THR A 267 -6.52 5.98 9.19
CA THR A 267 -5.75 5.04 8.36
C THR A 267 -4.30 5.51 8.14
N SER A 268 -4.07 6.83 8.11
CA SER A 268 -2.74 7.42 8.00
C SER A 268 -1.80 7.02 9.13
N THR A 269 -2.31 6.79 10.35
CA THR A 269 -1.47 6.31 11.47
C THR A 269 -0.89 4.93 11.16
N ALA A 270 -1.67 4.03 10.57
CA ALA A 270 -1.20 2.72 10.16
C ALA A 270 -0.19 2.82 9.02
N LEU A 271 -0.43 3.66 8.01
CA LEU A 271 0.51 3.86 6.88
C LEU A 271 1.92 4.27 7.35
N VAL A 272 1.99 5.16 8.34
CA VAL A 272 3.29 5.57 8.93
C VAL A 272 3.99 4.41 9.63
N LEU A 273 3.26 3.61 10.43
CA LEU A 273 3.85 2.46 11.11
C LEU A 273 4.27 1.34 10.14
N VAL A 274 3.51 1.13 9.07
CA VAL A 274 3.86 0.21 8.00
C VAL A 274 5.17 0.63 7.32
N GLY A 275 5.33 1.92 7.05
CA GLY A 275 6.60 2.45 6.53
C GLY A 275 7.77 2.19 7.47
N VAL A 276 7.58 2.28 8.79
CA VAL A 276 8.62 1.88 9.78
C VAL A 276 8.99 0.39 9.63
N PHE A 277 8.01 -0.50 9.45
CA PHE A 277 8.29 -1.92 9.26
C PHE A 277 9.04 -2.21 7.95
N MET A 278 8.75 -1.46 6.89
CA MET A 278 9.44 -1.55 5.59
C MET A 278 10.88 -1.05 5.62
N MET A 279 11.28 -0.30 6.65
CA MET A 279 12.67 0.14 6.81
C MET A 279 13.58 -0.95 7.39
N LYS A 280 13.05 -2.05 7.92
CA LYS A 280 13.85 -3.13 8.52
C LYS A 280 14.93 -3.70 7.59
N PRO A 281 14.64 -4.03 6.31
CA PRO A 281 15.65 -4.56 5.39
C PRO A 281 16.76 -3.57 5.04
N VAL A 282 16.54 -2.26 5.22
CA VAL A 282 17.54 -1.22 4.96
C VAL A 282 18.74 -1.33 5.91
N ALA A 283 18.55 -1.95 7.08
CA ALA A 283 19.63 -2.24 8.02
C ALA A 283 20.62 -3.29 7.50
N ASP A 284 20.19 -4.17 6.59
CA ASP A 284 21.04 -5.21 5.99
C ASP A 284 21.86 -4.70 4.79
N ILE A 285 21.75 -3.40 4.48
CA ILE A 285 22.52 -2.79 3.40
C ILE A 285 23.97 -2.57 3.83
N THR A 286 24.94 -2.95 2.98
CA THR A 286 26.37 -2.73 3.26
C THR A 286 26.77 -1.28 3.02
N TRP A 287 26.47 -0.43 4.00
CA TRP A 287 26.68 1.03 3.92
C TRP A 287 28.15 1.46 3.78
N ASP A 288 29.10 0.64 4.23
CA ASP A 288 30.53 0.92 4.14
C ASP A 288 31.09 0.83 2.71
N GLU A 289 30.42 0.06 1.84
CA GLU A 289 30.81 -0.09 0.43
C GLU A 289 30.01 0.89 -0.43
N LEU A 290 30.66 1.97 -0.89
CA LEU A 290 30.01 3.01 -1.69
C LEU A 290 29.35 2.47 -2.97
N ASP A 291 29.90 1.40 -3.53
CA ASP A 291 29.42 0.64 -4.68
C ASP A 291 27.97 0.16 -4.47
N ASN A 292 27.63 -0.16 -3.22
CA ASN A 292 26.31 -0.64 -2.80
C ASN A 292 25.48 0.49 -2.18
N ALA A 293 26.09 1.33 -1.34
CA ALA A 293 25.42 2.43 -0.65
C ALA A 293 24.89 3.52 -1.59
N ILE A 294 25.64 3.92 -2.63
CA ILE A 294 25.22 4.98 -3.55
C ILE A 294 23.96 4.57 -4.33
N PRO A 295 23.92 3.40 -5.03
CA PRO A 295 22.72 2.97 -5.72
C PRO A 295 21.54 2.78 -4.78
N ALA A 296 21.77 2.18 -3.59
CA ALA A 296 20.73 2.00 -2.58
C ALA A 296 20.12 3.33 -2.13
N PHE A 297 20.95 4.32 -1.81
CA PHE A 297 20.49 5.64 -1.42
C PHE A 297 19.67 6.33 -2.52
N LEU A 298 20.16 6.29 -3.77
CA LEU A 298 19.45 6.86 -4.91
C LEU A 298 18.11 6.17 -5.16
N SER A 299 18.04 4.84 -5.02
CA SER A 299 16.78 4.10 -5.18
C SER A 299 15.77 4.34 -4.06
N MET A 300 16.19 4.79 -2.88
CA MET A 300 15.24 5.14 -1.82
C MET A 300 14.61 6.51 -1.99
N ILE A 301 15.32 7.46 -2.60
CA ILE A 301 14.88 8.86 -2.71
C ILE A 301 14.20 9.19 -4.04
N LEU A 302 14.57 8.49 -5.13
CA LEU A 302 14.03 8.69 -6.48
C LEU A 302 12.79 7.83 -6.72
#